data_AF-A0A9W8GHL4-F1
#
_entry.id   AF-A0A9W8GHL4-F1
#
_cell.length_a   1.000
_cell.length_b   1.000
_cell.length_c   1.000
_cell.angle_alpha   90.00
_cell.angle_beta   90.00
_cell.angle_gamma   90.00
#
_symmetry.space_group_name_H-M   'P 1'
#
loop_
_entity.id
_entity.type
_entity.pdbx_description
1 polymer ?
#
loop_
_entity_poly.entity_id
_entity_poly.type
_entity_poly.pdbx_seq_one_letter_code
_entity_poly.pdbx_strand_id
1 'polypeptide(L)'
;MIGVEGIAPKQHIELLCAKAQAKLGYMRSVGITHLGGDLNRVIGMYKAFIRPTMEYALEICIPNASLIKVLERCQGNMLRAMLGVPRSTSYAAILVLCKMETMEHRWRAKISSYIRRRQLDSDDKHILSGLFDMER
;
A
#
# COMPACT_ATOMS: atom_id res chain seq x y z
N MET A 1 -26.43 -16.66 13.94
CA MET A 1 -26.16 -15.25 13.60
C MET A 1 -24.70 -15.00 13.85
N ILE A 2 -23.89 -14.83 12.82
CA ILE A 2 -22.49 -14.42 12.97
C ILE A 2 -22.54 -12.93 13.28
N GLY A 3 -22.13 -12.53 14.50
CA GLY A 3 -22.00 -11.12 14.86
C GLY A 3 -21.04 -10.45 13.89
N VAL A 4 -21.55 -9.54 13.07
CA VAL A 4 -20.73 -8.77 12.13
C VAL A 4 -20.08 -7.63 12.91
N GLU A 5 -19.15 -7.98 13.81
CA GLU A 5 -18.21 -6.98 14.31
C GLU A 5 -17.30 -6.60 13.15
N GLY A 6 -17.29 -5.32 12.78
CA GLY A 6 -16.43 -4.80 11.73
C GLY A 6 -14.95 -5.03 12.06
N ILE A 7 -14.13 -5.24 11.03
CA ILE A 7 -12.68 -5.41 11.21
C ILE A 7 -12.06 -4.08 11.62
N ALA A 8 -11.29 -4.07 12.72
CA ALA A 8 -10.57 -2.87 13.14
C ALA A 8 -9.52 -2.44 12.08
N PRO A 9 -9.31 -1.14 11.82
CA PRO A 9 -8.36 -0.64 10.81
C PRO A 9 -6.95 -1.23 10.91
N LYS A 10 -6.46 -1.42 12.14
CA LYS A 10 -5.16 -2.04 12.40
C LYS A 10 -5.11 -3.50 11.92
N GLN A 11 -6.10 -4.30 12.32
CA GLN A 11 -6.22 -5.70 11.91
C GLN A 11 -6.34 -5.81 10.39
N HIS A 12 -7.10 -4.90 9.78
CA HIS A 12 -7.24 -4.85 8.33
C HIS A 12 -5.88 -4.65 7.65
N ILE A 13 -5.10 -3.65 8.06
CA ILE A 13 -3.78 -3.36 7.48
C ILE A 13 -2.79 -4.51 7.72
N GLU A 14 -2.80 -5.13 8.90
CA GLU A 14 -1.98 -6.30 9.20
C GLU A 14 -2.32 -7.48 8.27
N LEU A 15 -3.61 -7.72 8.02
CA LEU A 15 -4.08 -8.74 7.07
C LEU A 15 -3.65 -8.41 5.63
N LEU A 16 -3.69 -7.14 5.21
CA LEU A 16 -3.21 -6.73 3.88
C LEU A 16 -1.70 -6.98 3.74
N CYS A 17 -0.93 -6.64 4.76
CA CYS A 17 0.51 -6.91 4.81
C CYS A 17 0.80 -8.40 4.70
N ALA A 18 0.07 -9.25 5.44
CA ALA A 18 0.21 -10.70 5.40
C ALA A 18 -0.14 -11.27 4.00
N LYS A 19 -1.23 -10.81 3.39
CA LYS A 19 -1.61 -11.22 2.02
C LYS A 19 -0.57 -10.81 0.99
N ALA A 20 -0.03 -9.60 1.10
CA ALA A 20 1.01 -9.12 0.23
C ALA A 20 2.33 -9.92 0.42
N GLN A 21 2.65 -10.35 1.65
CA GLN A 21 3.79 -11.22 1.92
C GLN A 21 3.61 -12.62 1.30
N ALA A 22 2.39 -13.19 1.35
CA ALA A 22 2.10 -14.44 0.68
C ALA A 22 2.31 -14.34 -0.85
N LYS A 23 1.85 -13.24 -1.47
CA LYS A 23 2.10 -12.95 -2.89
C LYS A 23 3.59 -12.83 -3.21
N LEU A 24 4.36 -12.16 -2.34
CA LEU A 24 5.81 -12.10 -2.47
C LEU A 24 6.45 -13.49 -2.42
N GLY A 25 6.02 -14.35 -1.49
CA GLY A 25 6.49 -15.73 -1.38
C GLY A 25 6.29 -16.50 -2.68
N TYR A 26 5.09 -16.40 -3.25
CA TYR A 26 4.77 -16.98 -4.56
C TYR A 26 5.63 -16.40 -5.70
N MET A 27 5.83 -15.08 -5.74
CA MET A 27 6.70 -14.46 -6.74
C MET A 27 8.13 -14.96 -6.68
N ARG A 28 8.66 -15.14 -5.47
CA ARG A 28 10.01 -15.67 -5.27
C ARG A 28 10.10 -17.14 -5.68
N SER A 29 9.08 -17.96 -5.43
CA SER A 29 9.09 -19.37 -5.85
C SER A 29 9.09 -19.53 -7.36
N VAL A 30 8.52 -18.59 -8.11
CA VAL A 30 8.56 -18.60 -9.59
C VAL A 30 9.78 -17.86 -10.18
N GLY A 31 10.77 -17.50 -9.35
CA GLY A 31 12.02 -16.88 -9.80
C GLY A 31 11.92 -15.38 -10.13
N ILE A 32 10.86 -14.69 -9.69
CA ILE A 32 10.76 -13.23 -9.82
C ILE A 32 11.56 -12.57 -8.71
N THR A 33 12.87 -12.56 -8.89
CA THR A 33 13.85 -11.85 -8.04
C THR A 33 14.85 -11.11 -8.91
N HIS A 34 15.45 -10.04 -8.39
CA HIS A 34 16.49 -9.30 -9.11
C HIS A 34 17.72 -10.15 -9.43
N LEU A 35 18.01 -11.19 -8.62
CA LEU A 35 19.16 -12.09 -8.77
C LEU A 35 19.13 -12.99 -10.02
N GLY A 36 18.28 -12.69 -11.01
CA GLY A 36 18.22 -13.35 -12.31
C GLY A 36 17.37 -12.62 -13.35
N GLY A 37 17.05 -11.33 -13.15
CA GLY A 37 16.20 -10.58 -14.08
C GLY A 37 16.32 -9.06 -13.95
N ASP A 38 15.86 -8.35 -14.98
CA ASP A 38 15.90 -6.88 -15.03
C ASP A 38 15.17 -6.23 -13.84
N LEU A 39 15.78 -5.20 -13.27
CA LEU A 39 15.26 -4.42 -12.16
C LEU A 39 13.88 -3.84 -12.49
N ASN A 40 13.68 -3.33 -13.70
CA ASN A 40 12.39 -2.75 -14.09
C ASN A 40 11.29 -3.81 -14.15
N ARG A 41 11.62 -5.04 -14.57
CA ARG A 41 10.68 -6.17 -14.55
C ARG A 41 10.23 -6.47 -13.12
N VAL A 42 11.17 -6.59 -12.18
CA VAL A 42 10.87 -6.88 -10.77
C VAL A 42 10.00 -5.77 -10.16
N ILE A 43 10.34 -4.51 -10.43
CA ILE A 43 9.56 -3.35 -10.01
C ILE A 43 8.16 -3.36 -10.64
N GLY A 44 8.05 -3.69 -11.92
CA GLY A 44 6.78 -3.83 -12.63
C GLY A 44 5.87 -4.86 -11.97
N MET A 45 6.41 -6.03 -11.63
CA MET A 45 5.68 -7.08 -10.94
C MET A 45 5.22 -6.65 -9.54
N TYR A 46 6.07 -5.96 -8.77
CA TYR A 46 5.67 -5.39 -7.50
C TYR A 46 4.49 -4.43 -7.67
N LYS A 47 4.58 -3.49 -8.62
CA LYS A 47 3.54 -2.49 -8.89
C LYS A 47 2.23 -3.13 -9.35
N ALA A 48 2.30 -4.21 -10.14
CA ALA A 48 1.14 -4.87 -10.71
C ALA A 48 0.38 -5.78 -9.72
N PHE A 49 1.09 -6.50 -8.83
CA PHE A 49 0.45 -7.57 -8.05
C PHE A 49 0.54 -7.38 -6.52
N ILE A 50 1.66 -6.85 -6.02
CA ILE A 50 1.88 -6.70 -4.58
C ILE A 50 1.28 -5.38 -4.10
N ARG A 51 1.68 -4.26 -4.69
CA ARG A 51 1.24 -2.91 -4.31
C ARG A 51 -0.29 -2.77 -4.24
N PRO A 52 -1.10 -3.26 -5.20
CA PRO A 52 -2.55 -3.12 -5.14
C PRO A 52 -3.17 -3.83 -3.92
N THR A 53 -2.51 -4.86 -3.39
CA THR A 53 -2.94 -5.56 -2.17
C THR A 53 -2.82 -4.66 -0.94
N MET A 54 -1.74 -3.87 -0.87
CA MET A 54 -1.52 -2.93 0.22
C MET A 54 -2.35 -1.65 0.06
N GLU A 55 -2.66 -1.28 -1.18
CA GLU A 55 -3.49 -0.10 -1.49
C GLU A 55 -4.98 -0.36 -1.33
N TYR A 56 -5.39 -1.61 -1.12
CA TYR A 56 -6.78 -1.96 -0.97
C TYR A 56 -7.41 -1.19 0.20
N ALA A 57 -8.58 -0.60 -0.07
CA ALA A 57 -9.35 0.20 0.89
C ALA A 57 -8.65 1.43 1.50
N LEU A 58 -7.46 1.85 1.02
CA LEU A 58 -6.81 3.07 1.52
C LEU A 58 -7.63 4.35 1.29
N GLU A 59 -8.52 4.36 0.31
CA GLU A 59 -9.43 5.48 0.02
C GLU A 59 -10.57 5.60 1.05
N ILE A 60 -10.87 4.51 1.77
CA ILE A 60 -12.00 4.41 2.70
C ILE A 60 -11.49 4.37 4.15
N CYS A 61 -10.43 3.62 4.39
CA CYS A 61 -9.80 3.48 5.70
C CYS A 61 -8.69 4.54 5.83
N ILE A 62 -9.02 5.69 6.44
CA ILE A 62 -8.05 6.76 6.73
C ILE A 62 -7.01 6.22 7.72
N PRO A 63 -5.76 5.97 7.29
CA PRO A 63 -4.73 5.44 8.16
C PRO A 63 -4.14 6.57 9.00
N ASN A 64 -4.00 6.35 10.31
CA ASN A 64 -3.20 7.24 11.14
C ASN A 64 -1.69 7.04 10.88
N ALA A 65 -0.86 7.94 11.42
CA ALA A 65 0.59 7.88 11.23
C ALA A 65 1.24 6.55 11.68
N SER A 66 0.67 5.86 12.68
CA SER A 66 1.17 4.56 13.13
C SER A 66 0.90 3.46 12.09
N LEU A 67 -0.27 3.49 11.46
CA LEU A 67 -0.68 2.54 10.43
C LEU A 67 0.09 2.76 9.12
N ILE A 68 0.34 4.02 8.75
CA ILE A 68 1.25 4.35 7.65
C ILE A 68 2.63 3.73 7.89
N LYS A 69 3.20 3.86 9.09
CA LYS A 69 4.50 3.24 9.41
C LYS A 69 4.50 1.72 9.24
N VAL A 70 3.38 1.04 9.51
CA VAL A 70 3.24 -0.41 9.26
C VAL A 70 3.29 -0.69 7.76
N LEU A 71 2.57 0.08 6.95
CA LEU A 71 2.57 -0.05 5.49
C LEU A 71 3.95 0.25 4.88
N GLU A 72 4.63 1.31 5.32
CA GLU A 72 6.00 1.67 4.91
C GLU A 72 6.99 0.54 5.24
N ARG A 73 6.90 -0.02 6.46
CA ARG A 73 7.74 -1.15 6.86
C ARG A 73 7.47 -2.37 5.98
N CYS A 74 6.21 -2.64 5.68
CA CYS A 74 5.80 -3.73 4.81
C CYS A 74 6.35 -3.56 3.39
N GLN A 75 6.19 -2.38 2.78
CA GLN A 75 6.76 -2.03 1.46
C GLN A 75 8.28 -2.21 1.47
N GLY A 76 8.97 -1.64 2.45
CA GLY A 76 10.41 -1.75 2.56
C GLY A 76 10.88 -3.21 2.66
N ASN A 77 10.23 -4.03 3.48
CA ASN A 77 10.58 -5.45 3.61
C ASN A 77 10.37 -6.22 2.29
N MET A 78 9.29 -5.91 1.57
CA MET A 78 9.00 -6.56 0.29
C MET A 78 10.02 -6.18 -0.78
N LEU A 79 10.32 -4.89 -0.91
CA LEU A 79 11.30 -4.43 -1.89
C LEU A 79 12.69 -5.00 -1.59
N ARG A 80 13.10 -5.04 -0.31
CA ARG A 80 14.38 -5.68 0.07
C ARG A 80 14.43 -7.14 -0.35
N ALA A 81 13.37 -7.89 -0.08
CA ALA A 81 13.28 -9.30 -0.41
C ALA A 81 13.26 -9.56 -1.93
N MET A 82 12.61 -8.69 -2.72
CA MET A 82 12.58 -8.82 -4.19
C MET A 82 13.92 -8.46 -4.84
N LEU A 83 14.60 -7.44 -4.30
CA LEU A 83 15.89 -6.97 -4.80
C LEU A 83 17.06 -7.84 -4.30
N GLY A 84 16.87 -8.62 -3.25
CA GLY A 84 17.95 -9.37 -2.61
C GLY A 84 18.96 -8.49 -1.87
N VAL A 85 18.57 -7.27 -1.49
CA VAL A 85 19.45 -6.34 -0.77
C VAL A 85 19.41 -6.58 0.74
N PRO A 86 20.49 -6.26 1.49
CA PRO A 86 20.53 -6.41 2.94
C PRO A 86 19.39 -5.68 3.67
N ARG A 87 19.00 -6.20 4.83
CA ARG A 87 17.99 -5.56 5.71
C ARG A 87 18.43 -4.17 6.20
N SER A 88 19.73 -3.96 6.33
CA SER A 88 20.34 -2.68 6.73
C SER A 88 20.25 -1.59 5.67
N THR A 89 19.93 -1.92 4.41
CA THR A 89 19.82 -0.91 3.35
C THR A 89 18.71 0.08 3.67
N SER A 90 19.07 1.37 3.61
CA SER A 90 18.15 2.49 3.88
C SER A 90 16.88 2.38 3.04
N TYR A 91 15.74 2.60 3.67
CA TYR A 91 14.45 2.56 2.99
C TYR A 91 14.34 3.63 1.90
N ALA A 92 14.82 4.85 2.17
CA ALA A 92 14.84 5.94 1.19
C ALA A 92 15.70 5.57 -0.04
N ALA A 93 16.85 4.94 0.17
CA ALA A 93 17.71 4.50 -0.94
C ALA A 93 17.01 3.47 -1.84
N ILE A 94 16.26 2.54 -1.25
CA ILE A 94 15.48 1.53 -2.00
C ILE A 94 14.37 2.20 -2.82
N LEU A 95 13.67 3.18 -2.26
CA LEU A 95 12.63 3.91 -2.97
C LEU A 95 13.19 4.66 -4.18
N VAL A 96 14.33 5.34 -4.01
CA VAL A 96 15.03 6.04 -5.09
C VAL A 96 15.46 5.04 -6.18
N LEU A 97 16.10 3.94 -5.79
CA LEU A 97 16.52 2.88 -6.72
C LEU A 97 15.33 2.30 -7.51
N CYS A 98 14.18 2.11 -6.85
CA CYS A 98 13.00 1.54 -7.47
C CYS A 98 12.10 2.56 -8.19
N LYS A 99 12.45 3.86 -8.15
CA LYS A 99 11.59 4.97 -8.58
C LYS A 99 10.18 4.82 -8.00
N MET A 100 10.12 4.71 -6.66
CA MET A 100 8.90 4.48 -5.90
C MET A 100 8.61 5.59 -4.91
N GLU A 101 7.32 5.83 -4.74
CA GLU A 101 6.77 6.70 -3.71
C GLU A 101 6.61 5.93 -2.39
N THR A 102 6.55 6.68 -1.30
CA THR A 102 6.16 6.20 0.04
C THR A 102 4.69 5.80 0.05
N MET A 103 4.28 4.88 0.93
CA MET A 103 2.88 4.52 1.11
C MET A 103 2.03 5.70 1.57
N GLU A 104 2.60 6.64 2.32
CA GLU A 104 1.93 7.90 2.65
C GLU A 104 1.54 8.70 1.41
N HIS A 105 2.49 8.93 0.49
CA HIS A 105 2.20 9.63 -0.77
C HIS A 105 1.20 8.87 -1.62
N ARG A 106 1.29 7.52 -1.65
CA ARG A 106 0.32 6.67 -2.35
C ARG A 106 -1.09 6.83 -1.80
N TRP A 107 -1.24 6.83 -0.47
CA TRP A 107 -2.52 7.06 0.18
C TRP A 107 -3.09 8.43 -0.18
N ARG A 108 -2.29 9.50 -0.07
CA ARG A 108 -2.70 10.86 -0.46
C ARG A 108 -3.15 10.93 -1.92
N ALA A 109 -2.42 10.32 -2.84
CA ALA A 109 -2.80 10.29 -4.26
C ALA A 109 -4.13 9.56 -4.49
N LYS A 110 -4.36 8.46 -3.76
CA LYS A 110 -5.59 7.65 -3.84
C LYS A 110 -6.80 8.39 -3.30
N ILE A 111 -6.70 8.98 -2.11
CA ILE A 111 -7.80 9.75 -1.52
C ILE A 111 -8.13 10.98 -2.37
N SER A 112 -7.14 11.70 -2.90
CA SER A 112 -7.38 12.82 -3.82
C SER A 112 -8.09 12.36 -5.10
N SER A 113 -7.69 11.22 -5.68
CA SER A 113 -8.33 10.66 -6.86
C SER A 113 -9.76 10.20 -6.59
N TYR A 114 -10.03 9.69 -5.38
CA TYR A 114 -11.36 9.30 -4.94
C TYR A 114 -12.29 10.51 -4.76
N ILE A 115 -11.82 11.54 -4.04
CA ILE A 115 -12.57 12.79 -3.84
C ILE A 115 -12.88 13.45 -5.18
N ARG A 116 -11.89 13.53 -6.09
CA ARG A 116 -12.10 14.12 -7.42
C ARG A 116 -13.17 13.37 -8.21
N ARG A 117 -13.17 12.03 -8.18
CA ARG A 117 -14.22 11.22 -8.82
C ARG A 117 -15.60 11.55 -8.25
N ARG A 118 -15.71 11.60 -6.92
CA ARG A 118 -16.96 11.94 -6.23
C ARG A 118 -17.45 13.38 -6.48
N GLN A 119 -16.55 14.34 -6.68
CA GLN A 119 -16.94 15.73 -6.99
C GLN A 119 -17.48 15.90 -8.42
N LEU A 120 -17.05 15.05 -9.35
CA LEU A 120 -17.58 15.03 -10.72
C LEU A 120 -18.97 14.41 -10.78
N ASP A 121 -19.27 13.50 -9.86
CA ASP A 121 -20.60 12.92 -9.65
C ASP A 121 -21.45 13.90 -8.80
N SER A 122 -22.03 14.91 -9.48
CA SER A 122 -22.68 16.10 -8.89
C SER A 122 -23.81 15.85 -7.85
N ASP A 123 -24.23 14.61 -7.60
CA ASP A 123 -25.29 14.24 -6.64
C ASP A 123 -24.78 13.94 -5.21
N ASP A 124 -23.47 13.77 -4.99
CA ASP A 124 -22.89 13.25 -3.73
C ASP A 124 -22.40 14.33 -2.72
N LYS A 125 -22.76 15.60 -2.95
CA LYS A 125 -22.18 16.77 -2.23
C LYS A 125 -22.32 16.73 -0.70
N HIS A 126 -23.30 16.00 -0.16
CA HIS A 126 -23.59 15.95 1.28
C HIS A 126 -22.69 15.01 2.08
N ILE A 127 -21.96 14.09 1.44
CA ILE A 127 -21.13 13.08 2.13
C ILE A 127 -19.73 13.65 2.47
N LEU A 128 -19.25 14.59 1.65
CA LEU A 128 -17.86 15.07 1.73
C LEU A 128 -17.63 16.17 2.78
N SER A 129 -18.65 16.92 3.20
CA SER A 129 -18.50 17.97 4.22
C SER A 129 -18.07 17.38 5.58
N GLY A 130 -18.66 16.24 5.99
CA GLY A 130 -18.37 15.64 7.29
C GLY A 130 -16.97 15.00 7.43
N LEU A 131 -16.27 14.70 6.32
CA LEU A 131 -14.98 14.01 6.39
C LEU A 131 -13.81 14.95 6.73
N PHE A 132 -13.92 16.23 6.38
CA PHE A 132 -12.90 17.26 6.64
C PHE A 132 -13.16 18.07 7.92
N ASP A 133 -14.38 18.03 8.46
CA ASP A 133 -14.73 18.72 9.69
C ASP A 133 -14.26 17.99 10.97
N MET A 134 -13.76 16.75 10.86
CA MET A 134 -13.26 15.96 12.01
C MET A 134 -11.79 16.24 12.39
N GLU A 135 -11.12 17.18 11.73
CA GLU A 135 -9.74 17.62 12.07
C GLU A 135 -9.70 19.04 12.68
N ARG A 136 -10.79 19.53 13.27
CA ARG A 136 -10.78 20.72 14.14
C ARG A 136 -10.88 20.37 15.62
#